data_AF-A0A2U3ANE3-F1
#
_entry.id   AF-A0A2U3ANE3-F1
#
_cell.length_a   1.000
_cell.length_b   1.000
_cell.length_c   1.000
_cell.angle_alpha   90.00
_cell.angle_beta   90.00
_cell.angle_gamma   90.00
#
_symmetry.space_group_name_H-M   'P 1'
#
loop_
_entity.id
_entity.type
_entity.pdbx_description
1 polymer ?
#
loop_
_entity_poly.entity_id
_entity_poly.type
_entity_poly.pdbx_seq_one_letter_code
_entity_poly.pdbx_strand_id
1 'polypeptide(L)' 'MKSFKLASSVYFITFILAMTLPTSSNYSTLLWKCLIAQIYAIPAFLITLLLYIVLRSDDTIEER' A
#
# COMPACT_ATOMS: atom_id res chain seq x y z
N MET A 1 -0.94 13.94 10.14
CA MET A 1 -1.18 13.79 8.68
C MET A 1 0.02 13.24 7.91
N LYS A 2 1.27 13.38 8.36
CA LYS A 2 2.47 12.89 7.62
C LYS A 2 2.44 11.36 7.39
N SER A 3 2.03 10.59 8.39
CA SER A 3 1.84 9.12 8.34
C SER A 3 0.90 8.68 7.23
N PHE A 4 -0.27 9.32 7.16
CA PHE A 4 -1.29 9.00 6.17
C PHE A 4 -0.83 9.39 4.76
N LYS A 5 -0.14 10.53 4.60
CA LYS A 5 0.46 10.92 3.33
C LYS A 5 1.50 9.90 2.85
N LEU A 6 2.37 9.43 3.75
CA LEU A 6 3.39 8.43 3.43
C LEU A 6 2.75 7.08 3.06
N ALA A 7 1.81 6.58 3.86
CA ALA A 7 1.10 5.35 3.56
C ALA A 7 0.33 5.44 2.22
N SER A 8 -0.30 6.58 1.94
CA SER A 8 -0.99 6.83 0.67
C SER A 8 -0.02 6.84 -0.52
N SER A 9 1.19 7.39 -0.36
CA SER A 9 2.23 7.30 -1.39
C SER A 9 2.62 5.85 -1.68
N VAL A 10 2.79 5.03 -0.65
CA VAL A 10 3.10 3.60 -0.82
C VAL A 10 1.96 2.89 -1.55
N TYR A 11 0.71 3.17 -1.18
CA TYR A 11 -0.47 2.65 -1.87
C TYR A 11 -0.43 2.93 -3.39
N PHE A 12 -0.23 4.20 -3.79
CA PHE A 12 -0.22 4.57 -5.20
C PHE A 12 0.91 3.90 -5.97
N ILE A 13 2.10 3.81 -5.38
CA ILE A 13 3.24 3.14 -6.01
C ILE A 13 2.95 1.64 -6.19
N THR A 14 2.49 0.96 -5.14
CA THR A 14 2.14 -0.47 -5.22
C THR A 14 1.03 -0.72 -6.23
N PHE A 15 0.01 0.15 -6.29
CA PHE A 15 -1.08 0.03 -7.26
C PHE A 15 -0.58 0.15 -8.71
N ILE A 16 0.26 1.14 -9.00
CA ILE A 16 0.84 1.32 -10.35
C ILE A 16 1.71 0.12 -10.73
N LEU A 17 2.54 -0.36 -9.80
CA LEU A 17 3.38 -1.54 -10.03
C LEU A 17 2.55 -2.82 -10.25
N ALA A 18 1.47 -3.00 -9.48
CA ALA A 18 0.61 -4.16 -9.65
C ALA A 18 -0.13 -4.15 -11.00
N MET A 19 -0.45 -2.96 -11.54
CA MET A 19 -1.06 -2.81 -12.87
C MET A 19 -0.13 -3.21 -14.03
N THR A 20 1.19 -3.17 -13.83
CA THR A 20 2.17 -3.57 -14.86
C THR A 20 2.48 -5.07 -14.84
N LEU A 21 1.97 -5.80 -13.84
CA LEU A 21 2.19 -7.24 -13.74
C LEU A 21 1.59 -7.98 -14.95
N PRO A 22 2.30 -9.00 -15.47
CA PRO A 22 1.74 -9.84 -16.52
C PRO A 22 0.51 -10.58 -15.96
N THR A 23 -0.55 -10.59 -16.76
CA THR A 23 -1.80 -11.29 -16.45
C THR A 23 -2.06 -12.29 -17.56
N SER A 24 -2.66 -13.43 -17.23
CA SER A 24 -3.05 -14.40 -18.24
C SER A 24 -4.17 -13.83 -19.14
N SER A 25 -4.32 -14.40 -20.33
CA SER A 25 -5.25 -13.92 -21.37
C SER A 25 -6.67 -13.68 -20.84
N ASN A 26 -7.17 -14.57 -19.99
CA ASN A 26 -8.52 -14.51 -19.41
C ASN A 26 -8.72 -13.39 -18.36
N TYR A 27 -7.64 -12.81 -17.82
CA TYR A 27 -7.66 -11.76 -16.80
C TYR A 27 -7.02 -10.45 -17.27
N SER A 28 -6.80 -10.32 -18.58
CA SER A 28 -6.12 -9.17 -19.18
C SER A 28 -6.98 -7.90 -19.24
N THR A 29 -8.27 -7.98 -18.90
CA THR A 29 -9.16 -6.81 -18.91
C THR A 29 -8.75 -5.79 -17.86
N LEU A 30 -9.00 -4.51 -18.16
CA LEU A 30 -8.63 -3.42 -17.25
C LEU A 30 -9.29 -3.56 -15.88
N LEU A 31 -10.54 -4.03 -15.82
CA LEU A 31 -11.26 -4.28 -14.57
C LEU A 31 -10.54 -5.32 -13.70
N TRP A 32 -10.11 -6.45 -14.29
CA TRP A 32 -9.39 -7.49 -13.57
C TRP A 32 -8.04 -7.01 -13.06
N LYS A 33 -7.30 -6.27 -13.88
CA LYS A 33 -6.04 -5.65 -13.46
C LYS A 33 -6.24 -4.69 -12.28
N CYS A 34 -7.27 -3.85 -12.33
CA CYS A 34 -7.61 -2.96 -11.22
C CYS A 34 -7.96 -3.73 -9.94
N LEU A 35 -8.77 -4.79 -10.02
CA LEU A 35 -9.12 -5.61 -8.85
C LEU A 35 -7.87 -6.27 -8.23
N ILE A 36 -7.02 -6.87 -9.06
CA ILE A 36 -5.76 -7.48 -8.60
C ILE A 36 -4.86 -6.42 -7.96
N ALA A 37 -4.73 -5.25 -8.58
CA ALA A 37 -3.93 -4.16 -8.05
C ALA A 37 -4.43 -3.68 -6.67
N GLN A 38 -5.75 -3.67 -6.43
CA GLN A 38 -6.30 -3.36 -5.10
C GLN A 38 -5.93 -4.42 -4.05
N ILE A 39 -5.92 -5.71 -4.42
CA ILE A 39 -5.55 -6.82 -3.52
C ILE A 39 -4.12 -6.65 -3.00
N TYR A 40 -3.21 -6.06 -3.78
CA TYR A 40 -1.85 -5.76 -3.33
C TYR A 40 -1.72 -4.40 -2.63
N ALA A 41 -2.38 -3.36 -3.16
CA ALA A 41 -2.21 -1.99 -2.68
C ALA A 41 -2.85 -1.75 -1.30
N ILE A 42 -4.03 -2.32 -1.04
CA ILE A 42 -4.73 -2.13 0.25
C ILE A 42 -3.95 -2.73 1.43
N PRO A 43 -3.46 -3.99 1.37
CA PRO A 43 -2.61 -4.53 2.43
C PRO A 43 -1.33 -3.74 2.62
N ALA A 44 -0.65 -3.33 1.54
CA ALA A 44 0.57 -2.52 1.63
C ALA A 44 0.31 -1.18 2.36
N PHE A 45 -0.82 -0.52 2.06
CA PHE A 45 -1.26 0.69 2.75
C PHE A 45 -1.47 0.46 4.24
N LEU A 46 -2.25 -0.57 4.60
CA LEU A 46 -2.60 -0.87 5.99
C LEU A 46 -1.36 -1.24 6.82
N ILE A 47 -0.47 -2.08 6.28
CA ILE A 47 0.78 -2.46 6.93
C ILE A 47 1.66 -1.23 7.13
N THR A 48 1.82 -0.39 6.11
CA THR A 48 2.63 0.83 6.22
C THR A 48 2.07 1.80 7.25
N LEU A 49 0.75 1.98 7.28
CA LEU A 49 0.09 2.82 8.26
C LEU A 49 0.27 2.29 9.68
N LEU A 50 0.10 0.98 9.87
CA LEU A 50 0.30 0.31 11.15
C LEU A 50 1.74 0.44 11.64
N LEU A 51 2.72 0.13 10.78
CA LEU A 51 4.14 0.27 11.10
C LEU A 51 4.46 1.70 11.51
N TYR A 52 3.99 2.70 10.76
CA TYR A 52 4.24 4.09 11.13
C TYR A 52 3.65 4.44 12.49
N ILE A 53 2.43 3.98 12.80
CA ILE A 53 1.79 4.23 14.09
C ILE A 53 2.59 3.59 15.23
N VAL A 54 3.04 2.34 15.05
CA VAL A 54 3.84 1.61 16.04
C VAL A 54 5.22 2.24 16.23
N LEU A 55 5.99 2.45 15.15
CA LEU A 55 7.33 3.05 15.27
C LEU A 55 7.28 4.45 15.88
N ARG A 56 6.29 5.28 15.49
CA ARG A 56 6.14 6.60 16.09
C ARG A 56 5.77 6.54 17.58
N SER A 57 5.12 5.47 18.03
CA SER A 57 4.80 5.31 19.45
C SER A 57 6.04 4.97 20.29
N ASP A 58 7.03 4.27 19.74
CA ASP A 58 8.31 4.00 20.41
C ASP A 58 9.14 5.27 20.59
N ASP A 59 9.25 6.12 19.55
CA ASP A 59 9.96 7.41 19.64
C ASP A 59 9.44 8.27 20.81
N THR A 60 8.15 8.18 21.13
CA THR A 60 7.53 8.93 22.25
C THR A 60 7.75 8.31 23.63
N ILE A 61 8.14 7.04 23.73
CA ILE A 61 8.41 6.37 25.00
C ILE A 61 9.87 6.53 25.40
N GLU A 62 10.80 6.55 24.44
CA GLU A 62 12.24 6.70 24.70
C GLU A 62 12.64 8.13 25.12
N GLU A 63 11.84 9.14 24.76
CA GLU A 63 12.10 10.56 25.09
C GLU A 63 11.68 10.97 26.52
N ARG A 64 11.22 10.03 27.36
CA ARG A 64 10.61 10.29 28.68
C ARG A 64 11.39 9.69 29.84
#